data_AF-A0A090XCC1-F1
#
_entry.id   AF-A0A090XCC1-F1
#
_cell.length_a   1.000
_cell.length_b   1.000
_cell.length_c   1.000
_cell.angle_alpha   90.00
_cell.angle_beta   90.00
_cell.angle_gamma   90.00
#
_symmetry.space_group_name_H-M   'P 1'
#
loop_
_entity.id
_entity.type
_entity.pdbx_description
1 polymer ?
#
loop_
_entity_poly.entity_id
_entity_poly.type
_entity_poly.pdbx_seq_one_letter_code
_entity_poly.pdbx_strand_id
1 'polypeptide(L)'
;RTPAGAVMLYQVNGLQAWLLTHLLWVANASYFHYFSPTIVFDHWGSLLWCANLLGYGVSAFAMLKAYAFPSNAADCKFTGNVFYDFMMGIELNPRIG
;
A
#
# COMPACT_ATOMS: atom_id res chain seq x y z
N ARG A 1 -12.12 -17.58 -3.20
CA ARG A 1 -11.18 -18.24 -4.13
C ARG A 1 -11.02 -17.33 -5.33
N THR A 2 -9.81 -17.17 -5.86
CA THR A 2 -9.60 -16.42 -7.10
C THR A 2 -10.09 -17.25 -8.30
N PRO A 3 -10.23 -16.65 -9.51
CA PRO A 3 -10.57 -17.40 -10.73
C PRO A 3 -9.62 -18.58 -11.00
N ALA A 4 -8.33 -18.46 -10.67
CA ALA A 4 -7.37 -19.57 -10.73
C ALA A 4 -7.47 -20.58 -9.57
N GLY A 5 -8.44 -20.43 -8.67
CA GLY A 5 -8.69 -21.36 -7.56
C GLY A 5 -7.87 -21.10 -6.30
N ALA A 6 -7.04 -20.05 -6.25
CA ALA A 6 -6.21 -19.76 -5.09
C ALA A 6 -7.06 -19.33 -3.88
N VAL A 7 -6.74 -19.87 -2.70
CA VAL A 7 -7.28 -19.42 -1.41
C VAL A 7 -6.19 -18.60 -0.73
N MET A 8 -6.49 -17.33 -0.47
CA MET A 8 -5.55 -16.41 0.15
C MET A 8 -5.72 -16.40 1.67
N LEU A 9 -4.59 -16.45 2.37
CA LEU A 9 -4.54 -16.24 3.81
C LEU A 9 -4.38 -14.74 4.10
N TYR A 10 -5.14 -14.26 5.09
CA TYR A 10 -5.12 -12.88 5.54
C TYR A 10 -4.91 -12.84 7.04
N GLN A 11 -3.92 -12.08 7.48
CA GLN A 11 -3.73 -11.74 8.89
C GLN A 11 -4.67 -10.58 9.21
N VAL A 12 -5.60 -10.78 10.14
CA VAL A 12 -6.60 -9.78 10.52
C VAL A 12 -6.26 -9.23 11.90
N ASN A 13 -5.39 -8.22 11.94
CA ASN A 13 -4.91 -7.58 13.17
C ASN A 13 -5.21 -6.06 13.21
N GLY A 14 -6.21 -5.61 12.46
CA GLY A 14 -6.51 -4.17 12.27
C GLY A 14 -6.78 -3.43 13.59
N LEU A 15 -7.57 -4.00 14.51
CA LEU A 15 -7.88 -3.36 15.78
C LEU A 15 -6.63 -3.21 16.67
N GLN A 16 -5.78 -4.23 16.72
CA GLN A 16 -4.54 -4.19 17.47
C GLN A 16 -3.58 -3.13 16.90
N ALA A 17 -3.41 -3.11 15.57
CA ALA A 17 -2.57 -2.11 14.91
C ALA A 17 -3.09 -0.69 15.16
N TRP A 18 -4.40 -0.48 15.08
CA TRP A 18 -5.04 0.81 15.35
C TRP A 18 -4.82 1.28 16.78
N LEU A 19 -5.03 0.41 17.78
CA LEU A 19 -4.78 0.76 19.19
C LEU A 19 -3.32 1.14 19.42
N LEU A 20 -2.39 0.34 18.90
CA LEU A 20 -0.96 0.57 19.09
C LEU A 20 -0.50 1.90 18.46
N THR A 21 -0.92 2.22 17.24
CA THR A 21 -0.52 3.49 16.60
C THR A 21 -1.06 4.71 17.33
N HIS A 22 -2.29 4.66 17.85
CA HIS A 22 -2.88 5.76 18.61
C HIS A 22 -2.21 5.93 19.98
N LEU A 23 -1.97 4.83 20.69
CA LEU A 23 -1.26 4.86 21.97
C LEU A 23 0.16 5.42 21.80
N LEU A 24 0.88 5.01 20.77
CA LEU A 24 2.20 5.56 20.45
C LEU A 24 2.13 7.05 20.11
N TRP A 25 1.12 7.49 19.35
CA TRP A 25 0.93 8.90 19.02
C TRP A 25 0.66 9.75 20.28
N VAL A 26 -0.25 9.30 21.15
CA VAL A 26 -0.56 9.98 22.42
C VAL A 26 0.65 9.99 23.35
N ALA A 27 1.35 8.87 23.47
CA ALA A 27 2.57 8.79 24.28
C ALA A 27 3.66 9.72 23.75
N ASN A 28 3.81 9.85 22.42
CA ASN A 28 4.71 10.84 21.83
C ASN A 28 4.29 12.27 22.18
N ALA A 29 3.00 12.58 22.10
CA ALA A 29 2.48 13.91 22.40
C ALA A 29 2.63 14.30 23.89
N SER A 30 2.48 13.33 24.80
CA SER A 30 2.44 13.59 26.25
C SER A 30 3.76 13.37 26.98
N TYR A 31 4.65 12.51 26.49
CA TYR A 31 5.87 12.12 27.23
C TYR A 31 7.15 12.23 26.40
N PHE A 32 7.20 11.62 25.20
CA PHE A 32 8.46 11.51 24.47
C PHE A 32 8.88 12.78 23.74
N HIS A 33 7.93 13.54 23.21
CA HIS A 33 8.16 14.77 22.45
C HIS A 33 9.17 14.62 21.29
N TYR A 34 9.23 13.45 20.63
CA TYR A 34 10.17 13.22 19.52
C TYR A 34 9.85 14.08 18.31
N PHE A 35 8.58 14.45 18.12
CA PHE A 35 8.12 15.34 17.07
C PHE A 35 6.85 16.08 17.50
N SER A 36 6.55 17.21 16.85
CA SER A 36 5.34 17.98 17.13
C SER A 36 4.07 17.18 16.83
N PRO A 37 3.09 17.12 17.74
CA PRO A 37 1.79 16.52 17.46
C PRO A 37 1.03 17.18 16.30
N THR A 38 1.41 18.40 15.91
CA THR A 38 0.82 19.15 14.78
C THR A 38 1.53 18.92 13.45
N ILE A 39 2.56 18.06 13.40
CA ILE A 39 3.45 17.87 12.24
C ILE A 39 2.70 17.62 10.91
N VAL A 40 1.55 16.94 10.97
CA VAL A 40 0.72 16.67 9.78
C VAL A 40 0.10 17.95 9.23
N PHE A 41 -0.36 18.84 10.10
CA PHE A 41 -0.91 20.14 9.70
C PHE A 41 0.20 21.06 9.19
N ASP A 42 1.32 21.10 9.91
CA ASP A 42 2.47 21.95 9.59
C ASP A 42 3.08 21.61 8.21
N HIS A 43 3.03 20.33 7.82
CA HIS A 43 3.61 19.81 6.57
C HIS A 43 2.58 19.25 5.58
N TRP A 44 1.30 19.65 5.70
CA TRP A 44 0.21 19.10 4.87
C TRP A 44 0.50 19.16 3.36
N GLY A 45 1.00 20.29 2.88
CA GLY A 45 1.31 20.47 1.45
C GLY A 45 2.40 19.54 0.95
N SER A 46 3.50 19.38 1.71
CA SER A 46 4.56 18.44 1.36
C SER A 46 4.09 16.99 1.42
N LEU A 47 3.28 16.63 2.43
CA LEU A 47 2.72 15.28 2.55
C LEU A 47 1.85 14.92 1.35
N LEU A 48 1.06 15.86 0.83
CA LEU A 48 0.26 15.66 -0.37
C LEU A 48 1.12 15.32 -1.59
N TRP A 49 2.20 16.07 -1.83
CA TRP A 49 3.11 15.80 -2.93
C TRP A 49 3.84 14.47 -2.76
N CYS A 50 4.35 14.18 -1.56
CA CYS A 50 4.98 12.90 -1.25
C CYS A 50 4.02 11.74 -1.48
N ALA A 51 2.77 11.83 -1.03
CA ALA A 51 1.76 10.78 -1.21
C ALA A 51 1.44 10.54 -2.70
N ASN A 52 1.35 11.61 -3.50
CA ASN A 52 1.10 11.46 -4.95
C ASN A 52 2.29 10.81 -5.67
N LEU A 53 3.52 11.27 -5.39
CA LEU A 53 4.73 10.69 -5.97
C LEU A 53 4.89 9.21 -5.56
N LEU A 54 4.64 8.88 -4.29
CA LEU A 54 4.64 7.50 -3.82
C LEU A 54 3.52 6.68 -4.47
N GLY A 55 2.33 7.24 -4.67
CA GLY A 55 1.23 6.57 -5.36
C GLY A 55 1.63 6.14 -6.78
N TYR A 56 2.18 7.05 -7.57
CA TYR A 56 2.71 6.70 -8.90
C TYR A 56 3.85 5.69 -8.83
N GLY A 57 4.76 5.84 -7.86
CA GLY A 57 5.87 4.90 -7.65
C GLY A 57 5.39 3.48 -7.33
N VAL A 58 4.39 3.34 -6.45
CA VAL A 58 3.81 2.05 -6.07
C VAL A 58 3.04 1.44 -7.24
N SER A 59 2.28 2.22 -8.01
CA SER A 59 1.60 1.73 -9.21
C SER A 59 2.60 1.24 -10.27
N ALA A 60 3.68 1.99 -10.50
CA ALA A 60 4.76 1.57 -11.41
C ALA A 60 5.44 0.29 -10.91
N PHE A 61 5.74 0.22 -9.62
CA PHE A 61 6.30 -0.99 -9.01
C PHE A 61 5.35 -2.18 -9.15
N ALA A 62 4.05 -2.02 -8.91
CA ALA A 62 3.05 -3.07 -9.06
C ALA A 62 2.96 -3.59 -10.50
N MET A 63 3.04 -2.67 -11.49
CA MET A 63 3.10 -3.05 -12.90
C MET A 63 4.39 -3.85 -13.21
N LEU A 64 5.56 -3.33 -12.83
CA LEU A 64 6.84 -4.01 -13.05
C LEU A 64 6.90 -5.39 -12.39
N LYS A 65 6.40 -5.48 -11.15
CA LYS A 65 6.28 -6.73 -10.40
C LYS A 65 5.45 -7.76 -11.17
N ALA A 66 4.32 -7.35 -11.74
CA ALA A 66 3.45 -8.26 -12.49
C ALA A 66 4.14 -8.89 -13.71
N TYR A 67 5.07 -8.17 -14.34
CA TYR A 67 5.89 -8.69 -15.45
C TYR A 67 7.08 -9.55 -14.97
N ALA A 68 7.72 -9.17 -13.87
CA ALA A 68 8.99 -9.78 -13.44
C ALA A 68 8.81 -10.98 -12.48
N PHE A 69 7.91 -10.87 -11.50
CA PHE A 69 7.68 -11.89 -10.47
C PHE A 69 6.23 -11.83 -9.94
N PRO A 70 5.24 -12.26 -10.76
CA PRO A 70 3.85 -12.27 -10.33
C PRO A 70 3.63 -13.23 -9.16
N SER A 71 2.81 -12.82 -8.18
CA SER A 71 2.49 -13.66 -7.02
C SER A 71 1.62 -14.85 -7.42
N ASN A 72 0.74 -14.68 -8.41
CA ASN A 72 0.05 -15.77 -9.08
C ASN A 72 -0.09 -15.47 -10.57
N ALA A 73 0.73 -16.12 -11.40
CA ALA A 73 0.73 -15.93 -12.85
C ALA A 73 -0.62 -16.29 -13.49
N ALA A 74 -1.37 -17.23 -12.92
CA ALA A 74 -2.68 -17.65 -13.46
C ALA A 74 -3.81 -16.63 -13.21
N ASP A 75 -3.62 -15.70 -12.27
CA ASP A 75 -4.57 -14.61 -11.97
C ASP A 75 -4.09 -13.25 -12.53
N CYS A 76 -3.09 -13.23 -13.41
CA CYS A 76 -2.65 -12.03 -14.11
C CYS A 76 -3.51 -11.78 -15.35
N LYS A 77 -3.91 -10.52 -15.58
CA LYS A 77 -4.66 -10.11 -16.77
C LYS A 77 -3.92 -9.01 -17.50
N PHE A 78 -3.46 -9.32 -18.70
CA PHE A 78 -2.85 -8.38 -19.62
C PHE A 78 -3.86 -8.03 -20.72
N THR A 79 -4.11 -6.74 -20.94
CA THR A 79 -4.99 -6.29 -22.03
C THR A 79 -4.22 -5.93 -23.30
N GLY A 80 -2.90 -5.80 -23.19
CA GLY A 80 -2.03 -5.34 -24.28
C GLY A 80 -2.01 -3.81 -24.43
N ASN A 81 -2.84 -3.09 -23.67
CA ASN A 81 -2.79 -1.64 -23.57
C ASN A 81 -2.10 -1.23 -22.25
N VAL A 82 -0.88 -0.72 -22.37
CA VAL A 82 -0.03 -0.34 -21.23
C VAL A 82 -0.71 0.68 -20.31
N PHE A 83 -1.44 1.65 -20.86
CA PHE A 83 -2.13 2.66 -20.04
C PHE A 83 -3.27 2.04 -19.23
N TYR A 84 -4.02 1.13 -19.84
CA TYR A 84 -5.11 0.44 -19.16
C TYR A 84 -4.57 -0.50 -18.09
N ASP A 85 -3.53 -1.28 -18.41
CA ASP A 85 -2.88 -2.22 -17.49
C ASP A 85 -2.22 -1.49 -16.31
N PHE A 86 -1.65 -0.29 -16.53
CA PHE A 86 -1.12 0.57 -15.45
C PHE A 86 -2.23 1.10 -14.54
N MET A 87 -3.35 1.54 -15.11
CA MET A 87 -4.47 2.12 -14.36
C MET A 87 -5.25 1.09 -13.54
N MET A 88 -5.50 -0.08 -14.13
CA MET A 88 -6.32 -1.13 -13.52
C MET A 88 -5.50 -2.15 -12.71
N GLY A 89 -4.20 -2.21 -12.97
CA GLY A 89 -3.34 -3.27 -12.46
C GLY A 89 -3.50 -4.58 -13.25
N ILE A 90 -2.45 -5.39 -13.22
CA ILE A 90 -2.38 -6.67 -13.94
C ILE A 90 -2.65 -7.84 -12.98
N GLU A 91 -2.01 -7.81 -11.81
CA GLU A 91 -2.20 -8.83 -10.77
C GLU A 91 -3.48 -8.57 -9.98
N LEU A 92 -4.31 -9.61 -9.80
CA LEU A 92 -5.52 -9.48 -9.00
C LEU A 92 -5.23 -9.22 -7.51
N ASN A 93 -4.19 -9.84 -6.94
CA ASN A 93 -3.78 -9.68 -5.54
C ASN A 93 -2.25 -9.77 -5.39
N PRO A 94 -1.50 -8.72 -5.76
CA PRO A 94 -0.05 -8.72 -5.64
C PRO A 94 0.38 -8.80 -4.18
N ARG A 95 1.38 -9.63 -3.88
CA ARG A 95 1.95 -9.82 -2.53
C ARG A 95 3.46 -9.72 -2.55
N ILE A 96 4.02 -9.30 -1.42
CA ILE A 96 5.45 -9.27 -1.14
C ILE A 96 5.63 -10.03 0.19
N GLY A 97 6.44 -11.08 0.18
CA GLY A 97 6.53 -12.05 1.28
C GLY A 97 5.46 -13.13 1.17
#